data_AF-A0A2N2IV16-F1
#
_entry.id   AF-A0A2N2IV16-F1
#
_cell.length_a   1.000
_cell.length_b   1.000
_cell.length_c   1.000
_cell.angle_alpha   90.00
_cell.angle_beta   90.00
_cell.angle_gamma   90.00
#
_symmetry.space_group_name_H-M   'P 1'
#
loop_
_entity.id
_entity.type
_entity.pdbx_description
1 polymer ?
#
loop_
_entity_poly.entity_id
_entity_poly.type
_entity_poly.pdbx_seq_one_letter_code
_entity_poly.pdbx_strand_id
1 'polypeptide(L)'
;MDPVSCAPRPELARWALPTDHLLHDDGTIVVVSKPAGLSVAGSSHDLTSRLRLVRQALGASNDQLCPQTHLDKNISGVVVFAVSKDARTRLSHQAENHPFAVTFVAGVELPENVPDRGEGQTAVVRDRQGVMHPARGRGDKKVRASYRVLSRDGARVLLEAQSHDGPRAIRAVLASMGATVAGDAALGSVLSPRMLLHARDVSLQHPLSGEPLTCMAPVPWSFGAWLHRWDRAEDLDGPTLANAIREAATARYSLLADGGTDAVRLVHGEGEGLLGLDVEWYAKHAVVWVNDQT
;
A
#
# COMPACT_ATOMS: atom_id res chain seq x y z
N MET A 1 -7.14 -10.71 -41.14
CA MET A 1 -6.87 -9.84 -39.97
C MET A 1 -5.72 -10.49 -39.24
N ASP A 2 -4.55 -9.88 -39.27
CA ASP A 2 -3.44 -10.32 -38.44
C ASP A 2 -3.84 -10.19 -36.97
N PRO A 3 -3.44 -11.13 -36.10
CA PRO A 3 -3.69 -10.98 -34.67
C PRO A 3 -2.99 -9.70 -34.20
N VAL A 4 -3.77 -8.80 -33.60
CA VAL A 4 -3.23 -7.60 -32.95
C VAL A 4 -2.29 -8.08 -31.86
N SER A 5 -0.99 -7.92 -32.11
CA SER A 5 0.03 -8.17 -31.10
C SER A 5 -0.09 -7.11 -30.02
N CYS A 6 -0.75 -7.45 -28.90
CA CYS A 6 -0.81 -6.62 -27.70
C CYS A 6 0.55 -6.68 -26.97
N ALA A 7 1.59 -6.11 -27.56
CA ALA A 7 2.79 -5.78 -26.80
C ALA A 7 2.48 -4.57 -25.89
N PRO A 8 2.85 -4.59 -24.60
CA PRO A 8 2.65 -3.45 -23.71
C PRO A 8 3.34 -2.21 -24.29
N ARG A 9 2.62 -1.09 -24.37
CA ARG A 9 3.19 0.17 -24.87
C ARG A 9 4.31 0.62 -23.92
N PRO A 10 5.51 0.97 -24.41
CA PRO A 10 6.64 1.38 -23.56
C PRO A 10 6.30 2.57 -22.63
N GLU A 11 5.44 3.48 -23.08
CA GLU A 11 4.92 4.60 -22.30
C GLU A 11 4.03 4.16 -21.11
N LEU A 12 3.23 3.10 -21.30
CA LEU A 12 2.36 2.54 -20.25
C LEU A 12 3.13 1.68 -19.24
N ALA A 13 4.30 1.13 -19.61
CA ALA A 13 5.15 0.39 -18.68
C ALA A 13 5.54 1.24 -17.46
N ARG A 14 5.65 2.57 -17.63
CA ARG A 14 5.89 3.52 -16.53
C ARG A 14 4.73 3.62 -15.54
N TRP A 15 3.51 3.29 -15.98
CA TRP A 15 2.31 3.25 -15.14
C TRP A 15 2.11 1.88 -14.49
N ALA A 16 2.82 0.84 -14.94
CA ALA A 16 2.71 -0.49 -14.31
C ALA A 16 3.12 -0.42 -12.84
N LEU A 17 4.31 0.15 -12.60
CA LEU A 17 4.82 0.50 -11.28
C LEU A 17 5.85 1.62 -11.48
N PRO A 18 5.65 2.82 -10.92
CA PRO A 18 6.60 3.92 -11.05
C PRO A 18 7.98 3.52 -10.49
N THR A 19 9.07 3.97 -11.10
CA THR A 19 10.43 3.56 -10.73
C THR A 19 10.85 4.01 -9.33
N ASP A 20 10.31 5.11 -8.82
CA ASP A 20 10.45 5.56 -7.44
C ASP A 20 9.79 4.63 -6.42
N HIS A 21 9.01 3.64 -6.88
CA HIS A 21 8.56 2.54 -6.04
C HIS A 21 9.58 1.40 -5.95
N LEU A 22 10.65 1.39 -6.74
CA LEU A 22 11.77 0.44 -6.58
C LEU A 22 12.73 0.99 -5.52
N LEU A 23 12.61 0.49 -4.30
CA LEU A 23 13.35 1.00 -3.13
C LEU A 23 14.75 0.38 -3.03
N HIS A 24 14.91 -0.86 -3.51
CA HIS A 24 16.17 -1.60 -3.48
C HIS A 24 16.17 -2.69 -4.55
N ASP A 25 17.28 -2.87 -5.28
CA ASP A 25 17.54 -4.01 -6.17
C ASP A 25 19.05 -4.24 -6.22
N ASP A 26 19.52 -5.35 -5.67
CA ASP A 26 20.94 -5.73 -5.63
C ASP A 26 21.23 -7.05 -6.36
N GLY A 27 20.25 -7.56 -7.12
CA GLY A 27 20.37 -8.86 -7.78
C GLY A 27 20.22 -10.08 -6.85
N THR A 28 20.01 -9.89 -5.55
CA THR A 28 19.66 -10.94 -4.58
C THR A 28 18.24 -10.76 -4.07
N ILE A 29 17.88 -9.51 -3.77
CA ILE A 29 16.54 -9.11 -3.33
C ILE A 29 16.09 -7.86 -4.08
N VAL A 30 14.77 -7.70 -4.16
CA VAL A 30 14.13 -6.49 -4.65
C VAL A 30 13.13 -6.04 -3.59
N VAL A 31 13.14 -4.76 -3.23
CA VAL A 31 12.16 -4.17 -2.32
C VAL A 31 11.40 -3.07 -3.05
N VAL A 32 10.07 -3.11 -2.93
CA VAL A 32 9.19 -2.15 -3.60
C VAL A 32 8.18 -1.51 -2.66
N SER A 33 7.79 -0.29 -2.96
CA SER A 33 6.65 0.38 -2.34
C SER A 33 5.37 -0.02 -3.09
N LYS A 34 4.54 -0.89 -2.50
CA LYS A 34 3.27 -1.30 -3.09
C LYS A 34 2.20 -0.22 -2.89
N PRO A 35 1.52 0.26 -3.94
CA PRO A 35 0.36 1.14 -3.78
C PRO A 35 -0.82 0.38 -3.13
N ALA A 36 -1.75 1.11 -2.52
CA ALA A 36 -3.03 0.54 -2.09
C ALA A 36 -3.87 0.13 -3.32
N GLY A 37 -4.75 -0.85 -3.15
CA GLY A 37 -5.61 -1.36 -4.22
C GLY A 37 -4.94 -2.40 -5.14
N LEU A 38 -3.64 -2.64 -4.99
CA LEU A 38 -2.88 -3.64 -5.74
C LEU A 38 -2.62 -4.89 -4.89
N SER A 39 -2.99 -6.08 -5.38
CA SER A 39 -2.64 -7.35 -4.73
C SER A 39 -1.14 -7.64 -4.92
N VAL A 40 -0.52 -8.35 -3.98
CA VAL A 40 0.88 -8.78 -4.13
C VAL A 40 1.02 -9.83 -5.22
N ALA A 41 0.14 -10.84 -5.20
CA ALA A 41 0.13 -11.96 -6.13
C ALA A 41 -1.31 -12.49 -6.34
N GLY A 42 -1.53 -13.24 -7.42
CA GLY A 42 -2.78 -13.97 -7.71
C GLY A 42 -3.67 -13.34 -8.78
N SER A 43 -3.22 -12.34 -9.54
CA SER A 43 -3.96 -11.79 -10.68
C SER A 43 -3.04 -11.37 -11.83
N SER A 44 -3.54 -11.30 -13.06
CA SER A 44 -2.75 -10.92 -14.24
C SER A 44 -2.02 -9.58 -14.10
N HIS A 45 -2.60 -8.65 -13.33
CA HIS A 45 -2.06 -7.31 -13.12
C HIS A 45 -1.71 -7.01 -11.65
N ASP A 46 -1.30 -8.04 -10.89
CA ASP A 46 -0.80 -7.88 -9.52
C ASP A 46 0.61 -7.24 -9.46
N LEU A 47 1.07 -6.88 -8.27
CA LEU A 47 2.39 -6.29 -8.05
C LEU A 47 3.52 -7.16 -8.63
N THR A 48 3.45 -8.48 -8.41
CA THR A 48 4.50 -9.39 -8.88
C THR A 48 4.60 -9.36 -10.40
N SER A 49 3.48 -9.43 -11.11
CA SER A 49 3.41 -9.41 -12.57
C SER A 49 3.88 -8.08 -13.14
N ARG A 50 3.46 -6.96 -12.53
CA ARG A 50 3.92 -5.63 -12.94
C ARG A 50 5.41 -5.40 -12.66
N LEU A 51 5.93 -5.90 -11.54
CA LEU A 51 7.35 -5.83 -11.23
C LEU A 51 8.18 -6.62 -12.23
N ARG A 52 7.70 -7.79 -12.70
CA ARG A 52 8.38 -8.52 -13.78
C ARG A 52 8.51 -7.67 -15.04
N LEU A 53 7.46 -6.97 -15.45
CA LEU A 53 7.48 -6.09 -16.62
C LEU A 53 8.53 -4.99 -16.46
N VAL A 54 8.55 -4.31 -15.31
CA VAL A 54 9.54 -3.25 -15.02
C VAL A 54 10.96 -3.82 -15.04
N ARG A 55 11.21 -4.94 -14.37
CA ARG A 55 12.54 -5.58 -14.32
C ARG A 55 13.00 -6.08 -15.68
N GLN A 56 12.09 -6.63 -16.50
CA GLN A 56 12.40 -7.03 -17.87
C GLN A 56 12.78 -5.83 -18.74
N ALA A 57 12.08 -4.70 -18.61
CA ALA A 57 12.43 -3.46 -19.30
C ALA A 57 13.80 -2.90 -18.87
N LEU A 58 14.24 -3.21 -17.65
CA LEU A 58 15.59 -2.89 -17.14
C LEU A 58 16.65 -3.96 -17.48
N GLY A 59 16.30 -5.00 -18.23
CA GLY A 59 17.23 -6.07 -18.63
C GLY A 59 17.51 -7.12 -17.56
N ALA A 60 16.72 -7.16 -16.48
CA ALA A 60 16.88 -8.13 -15.40
C ALA A 60 16.05 -9.42 -15.63
N SER A 61 16.55 -10.55 -15.10
CA SER A 61 15.84 -11.84 -15.12
C SER A 61 14.75 -11.91 -14.04
N ASN A 62 13.66 -12.61 -14.36
CA ASN A 62 12.47 -12.73 -13.52
C ASN A 62 12.16 -14.18 -13.07
N ASP A 63 12.98 -15.16 -13.44
CA ASP A 63 12.67 -16.59 -13.31
C ASP A 63 12.43 -17.06 -11.87
N GLN A 64 12.94 -16.32 -10.89
CA GLN A 64 12.85 -16.67 -9.47
C GLN A 64 12.24 -15.54 -8.63
N LEU A 65 11.63 -14.53 -9.26
CA LEU A 65 11.00 -13.42 -8.53
C LEU A 65 9.83 -13.95 -7.69
N CYS A 66 9.98 -13.86 -6.36
CA CYS A 66 9.05 -14.43 -5.40
C CYS A 66 8.86 -13.50 -4.20
N PRO A 67 7.62 -13.06 -3.89
CA PRO A 67 7.36 -12.23 -2.71
C PRO A 67 7.69 -13.02 -1.42
N GLN A 68 8.35 -12.34 -0.48
CA GLN A 68 8.70 -12.86 0.85
C GLN A 68 7.88 -12.19 1.96
N THR A 69 7.32 -11.02 1.68
CA THR A 69 6.29 -10.40 2.52
C THR A 69 4.99 -10.26 1.75
N HIS A 70 3.88 -10.25 2.50
CA HIS A 70 2.55 -10.08 1.95
C HIS A 70 1.84 -8.93 2.65
N LEU A 71 1.13 -8.12 1.86
CA LEU A 71 0.23 -7.09 2.33
C LEU A 71 -1.14 -7.34 1.72
N ASP A 72 -2.21 -7.09 2.49
CA ASP A 72 -3.57 -7.13 1.97
C ASP A 72 -3.69 -6.09 0.83
N LYS A 73 -4.59 -6.34 -0.14
CA LYS A 73 -4.77 -5.51 -1.34
C LYS A 73 -4.82 -4.00 -1.04
N ASN A 74 -5.54 -3.62 0.01
CA ASN A 74 -5.79 -2.23 0.37
C ASN A 74 -4.73 -1.62 1.32
N ILE A 75 -3.76 -2.40 1.80
CA ILE A 75 -2.62 -1.90 2.61
C ILE A 75 -1.51 -1.48 1.65
N SER A 76 -0.93 -0.30 1.82
CA SER A 76 0.21 0.17 1.01
C SER A 76 1.55 -0.09 1.72
N GLY A 77 2.67 0.05 1.02
CA GLY A 77 4.01 0.07 1.62
C GLY A 77 4.92 -1.07 1.21
N VAL A 78 5.98 -1.29 1.99
CA VAL A 78 7.12 -2.14 1.64
C VAL A 78 6.73 -3.60 1.38
N VAL A 79 7.19 -4.13 0.25
CA VAL A 79 7.12 -5.55 -0.10
C VAL A 79 8.49 -6.05 -0.53
N VAL A 80 8.96 -7.13 0.08
CA VAL A 80 10.27 -7.75 -0.18
C VAL A 80 10.08 -8.92 -1.13
N PHE A 81 10.93 -9.00 -2.14
CA PHE A 81 11.01 -10.08 -3.11
C PHE A 81 12.39 -10.71 -3.08
N ALA A 82 12.44 -12.05 -3.13
CA ALA A 82 13.64 -12.77 -3.50
C ALA A 82 13.74 -12.82 -5.03
N VAL A 83 14.96 -12.74 -5.57
CA VAL A 83 15.20 -12.86 -7.03
C VAL A 83 16.00 -14.10 -7.41
N SER A 84 16.33 -14.96 -6.44
CA SER A 84 16.98 -16.25 -6.64
C SER A 84 16.40 -17.33 -5.71
N LYS A 85 16.60 -18.61 -6.05
CA LYS A 85 16.17 -19.74 -5.20
C LYS A 85 16.85 -19.72 -3.83
N ASP A 86 18.15 -19.39 -3.79
CA ASP A 86 18.92 -19.32 -2.55
C ASP A 86 18.41 -18.18 -1.66
N ALA A 87 18.22 -16.98 -2.21
CA ALA A 87 17.66 -15.85 -1.48
C ALA A 87 16.27 -16.16 -0.92
N ARG A 88 15.40 -16.82 -1.71
CA ARG A 88 14.07 -17.25 -1.26
C ARG A 88 14.16 -18.20 -0.07
N THR A 89 14.97 -19.25 -0.17
CA THR A 89 15.12 -20.24 0.91
C THR A 89 15.61 -19.58 2.19
N ARG A 90 16.63 -18.72 2.11
CA ARG A 90 17.20 -18.03 3.28
C ARG A 90 16.22 -17.04 3.91
N LEU A 91 15.51 -16.25 3.10
CA LEU A 91 14.50 -15.30 3.59
C LEU A 91 13.29 -16.00 4.21
N SER A 92 12.84 -17.11 3.62
CA SER A 92 11.75 -17.92 4.17
C SER A 92 12.15 -18.51 5.54
N HIS A 93 13.35 -19.10 5.63
CA HIS A 93 13.89 -19.60 6.91
C HIS A 93 14.05 -18.47 7.94
N GLN A 94 14.50 -17.29 7.51
CA GLN A 94 14.58 -16.13 8.41
C GLN A 94 13.19 -15.73 8.91
N ALA A 95 12.19 -15.60 8.03
CA ALA A 95 10.84 -15.19 8.41
C ALA A 95 10.16 -16.16 9.39
N GLU A 96 10.47 -17.46 9.29
CA GLU A 96 9.96 -18.49 10.21
C GLU A 96 10.57 -18.38 11.62
N ASN A 97 11.88 -18.13 11.72
CA ASN A 97 12.60 -18.10 13.01
C ASN A 97 12.61 -16.70 13.65
N HIS A 98 12.76 -15.67 12.83
CA HIS A 98 12.87 -14.26 13.20
C HIS A 98 12.09 -13.41 12.18
N PRO A 99 10.75 -13.31 12.36
CA PRO A 99 9.90 -12.54 11.46
C PRO A 99 10.43 -11.15 11.23
N PHE A 100 10.34 -10.68 9.98
CA PHE A 100 10.82 -9.34 9.64
C PHE A 100 10.09 -8.30 10.49
N ALA A 101 10.85 -7.35 11.03
CA ALA A 101 10.27 -6.26 11.79
C ALA A 101 9.65 -5.26 10.80
N VAL A 102 8.33 -5.10 10.85
CA VAL A 102 7.61 -4.16 10.00
C VAL A 102 6.96 -3.08 10.85
N THR A 103 7.27 -1.83 10.54
CA THR A 103 6.64 -0.67 11.18
C THR A 103 5.56 -0.11 10.27
N PHE A 104 4.36 0.08 10.82
CA PHE A 104 3.23 0.61 10.09
C PHE A 104 2.95 2.06 10.48
N VAL A 105 2.45 2.84 9.54
CA VAL A 105 1.77 4.12 9.79
C VAL A 105 0.27 3.91 9.58
N ALA A 106 -0.53 4.34 10.55
CA ALA A 106 -1.99 4.25 10.53
C ALA A 106 -2.62 5.64 10.74
N GLY A 107 -3.56 6.02 9.86
CA GLY A 107 -4.43 7.18 10.08
C GLY A 107 -5.67 6.77 10.88
N VAL A 108 -5.93 7.42 12.02
CA VAL A 108 -7.08 7.11 12.90
C VAL A 108 -7.68 8.39 13.48
N GLU A 109 -8.98 8.39 13.78
CA GLU A 109 -9.52 9.32 14.77
C GLU A 109 -9.28 8.72 16.16
N LEU A 110 -8.39 9.35 16.94
CA LEU A 110 -7.95 8.82 18.24
C LEU A 110 -8.79 9.44 19.38
N PRO A 111 -9.50 8.64 20.19
CA PRO A 111 -10.24 9.16 21.33
C PRO A 111 -9.33 9.89 22.33
N GLU A 112 -9.81 10.98 22.92
CA GLU A 112 -9.02 11.85 23.82
C GLU A 112 -8.47 11.13 25.05
N ASN A 113 -9.14 10.07 25.50
CA ASN A 113 -8.72 9.27 26.65
C ASN A 113 -7.63 8.23 26.31
N VAL A 114 -7.20 8.13 25.05
CA VAL A 114 -6.13 7.24 24.62
C VAL A 114 -4.79 7.99 24.64
N PRO A 115 -3.77 7.51 25.37
CA PRO A 115 -2.49 8.20 25.49
C PRO A 115 -1.73 8.25 24.15
N ASP A 116 -0.80 9.19 24.00
CA ASP A 116 -0.01 9.34 22.76
C ASP A 116 0.95 8.17 22.48
N ARG A 117 1.16 7.27 23.43
CA ARG A 117 1.92 6.03 23.25
C ARG A 117 1.36 4.96 24.17
N GLY A 118 1.29 3.73 23.68
CA GLY A 118 0.87 2.60 24.50
C GLY A 118 0.96 1.27 23.79
N GLU A 119 0.48 0.25 24.49
CA GLU A 119 0.25 -1.09 23.94
C GLU A 119 -1.22 -1.45 24.14
N GLY A 120 -1.86 -1.92 23.09
CA GLY A 120 -3.21 -2.46 23.13
C GLY A 120 -3.20 -3.98 22.99
N GLN A 121 -4.19 -4.63 23.59
CA GLN A 121 -4.41 -6.07 23.47
C GLN A 121 -5.90 -6.34 23.33
N THR A 122 -6.27 -7.18 22.37
CA THR A 122 -7.65 -7.68 22.24
C THR A 122 -7.67 -9.17 21.90
N ALA A 123 -8.73 -9.84 22.34
CA ALA A 123 -9.10 -11.13 21.76
C ALA A 123 -9.78 -10.88 20.40
N VAL A 124 -9.59 -11.80 19.45
CA VAL A 124 -10.13 -11.65 18.10
C VAL A 124 -10.90 -12.88 17.64
N VAL A 125 -11.90 -12.67 16.80
CA VAL A 125 -12.64 -13.72 16.07
C VAL A 125 -12.52 -13.41 14.58
N ARG A 126 -12.42 -14.45 13.75
CA ARG A 126 -12.46 -14.30 12.30
C ARG A 126 -13.86 -14.54 11.76
N ASP A 127 -14.33 -13.64 10.90
CA ASP A 127 -15.57 -13.87 10.18
C ASP A 127 -15.37 -14.82 8.97
N ARG A 128 -16.46 -15.10 8.25
CA ARG A 128 -16.44 -15.98 7.07
C ARG A 128 -15.58 -15.45 5.91
N GLN A 129 -15.30 -14.14 5.91
CA GLN A 129 -14.47 -13.48 4.91
C GLN A 129 -13.00 -13.39 5.37
N GLY A 130 -12.69 -13.89 6.57
CA GLY A 130 -11.35 -13.91 7.15
C GLY A 130 -10.94 -12.57 7.79
N VAL A 131 -11.87 -11.63 7.94
CA VAL A 131 -11.62 -10.35 8.64
C VAL A 131 -11.51 -10.62 10.13
N MET A 132 -10.53 -9.97 10.77
CA MET A 132 -10.24 -10.11 12.19
C MET A 132 -10.97 -9.02 12.97
N HIS A 133 -11.96 -9.39 13.77
CA HIS A 133 -12.77 -8.48 14.58
C HIS A 133 -12.41 -8.59 16.07
N PRO A 134 -12.45 -7.48 16.83
CA PRO A 134 -12.40 -7.55 18.29
C PRO A 134 -13.55 -8.42 18.84
N ALA A 135 -13.21 -9.38 19.70
CA ALA A 135 -14.20 -10.27 20.30
C ALA A 135 -14.95 -9.57 21.43
N ARG A 136 -16.29 -9.68 21.46
CA ARG A 136 -17.14 -9.27 22.60
C ARG A 136 -17.22 -10.36 23.68
N GLY A 137 -16.09 -11.02 23.97
CA GLY A 137 -16.03 -12.20 24.84
C GLY A 137 -14.83 -13.09 24.56
N ARG A 138 -15.02 -14.42 24.54
CA ARG A 138 -13.96 -15.37 24.17
C ARG A 138 -13.66 -15.24 22.67
N GLY A 139 -12.41 -14.96 22.33
CA GLY A 139 -11.91 -14.99 20.95
C GLY A 139 -11.06 -16.22 20.67
N ASP A 140 -10.77 -16.44 19.39
CA ASP A 140 -9.94 -17.56 18.90
C ASP A 140 -8.46 -17.37 19.23
N LYS A 141 -8.02 -16.11 19.29
CA LYS A 141 -6.63 -15.71 19.55
C LYS A 141 -6.58 -14.38 20.29
N LYS A 142 -5.55 -14.16 21.11
CA LYS A 142 -5.20 -12.82 21.64
C LYS A 142 -4.09 -12.23 20.78
N VAL A 143 -4.24 -10.97 20.41
CA VAL A 143 -3.26 -10.22 19.61
C VAL A 143 -2.90 -8.92 20.32
N ARG A 144 -1.69 -8.41 20.06
CA ARG A 144 -1.17 -7.16 20.64
C ARG A 144 -0.60 -6.24 19.58
N ALA A 145 -0.67 -4.94 19.81
CA ALA A 145 0.02 -3.95 19.01
C ALA A 145 0.52 -2.81 19.90
N SER A 146 1.76 -2.38 19.69
CA SER A 146 2.26 -1.13 20.23
C SER A 146 1.98 0.00 19.26
N TYR A 147 1.77 1.21 19.79
CA TYR A 147 1.59 2.40 18.97
C TYR A 147 2.19 3.64 19.62
N ARG A 148 2.47 4.63 18.78
CA ARG A 148 2.94 5.96 19.17
C ARG A 148 2.44 7.01 18.17
N VAL A 149 1.96 8.14 18.67
CA VAL A 149 1.57 9.30 17.87
C VAL A 149 2.79 9.88 17.15
N LEU A 150 2.66 10.05 15.84
CA LEU A 150 3.63 10.75 14.98
C LEU A 150 3.21 12.20 14.75
N SER A 151 1.92 12.41 14.47
CA SER A 151 1.35 13.74 14.22
C SER A 151 -0.14 13.74 14.56
N ARG A 152 -0.68 14.92 14.83
CA ARG A 152 -2.06 15.13 15.28
C ARG A 152 -2.62 16.44 14.72
N ASP A 153 -3.87 16.41 14.31
CA ASP A 153 -4.69 17.57 13.94
C ASP A 153 -6.14 17.36 14.45
N GLY A 154 -6.38 17.87 15.66
CA GLY A 154 -7.59 17.57 16.43
C GLY A 154 -7.69 16.08 16.75
N ALA A 155 -8.80 15.46 16.35
CA ALA A 155 -9.03 14.02 16.50
C ALA A 155 -8.24 13.16 15.49
N ARG A 156 -7.86 13.72 14.32
CA ARG A 156 -7.12 12.97 13.28
C ARG A 156 -5.66 12.82 13.69
N VAL A 157 -5.17 11.59 13.68
CA VAL A 157 -3.85 11.23 14.17
C VAL A 157 -3.18 10.27 13.20
N LEU A 158 -1.90 10.48 12.94
CA LEU A 158 -1.03 9.44 12.36
C LEU A 158 -0.30 8.72 13.49
N LEU A 159 -0.51 7.42 13.57
CA LEU A 159 0.15 6.52 14.52
C LEU A 159 1.24 5.73 13.81
N GLU A 160 2.39 5.62 14.44
CA GLU A 160 3.31 4.50 14.23
C GLU A 160 2.75 3.30 14.99
N ALA A 161 2.71 2.12 14.38
CA ALA A 161 2.20 0.90 14.99
C ALA A 161 3.02 -0.33 14.61
N GLN A 162 3.17 -1.26 15.55
CA GLN A 162 3.89 -2.52 15.35
C GLN A 162 3.13 -3.68 15.99
N SER A 163 3.17 -4.85 15.34
CA SER A 163 2.61 -6.09 15.89
C SER A 163 3.32 -7.31 15.31
N HIS A 164 3.60 -8.29 16.17
CA HIS A 164 4.11 -9.60 15.74
C HIS A 164 3.09 -10.41 14.94
N ASP A 165 1.79 -10.13 15.12
CA ASP A 165 0.70 -10.80 14.43
C ASP A 165 0.32 -10.11 13.10
N GLY A 166 1.07 -9.07 12.72
CA GLY A 166 0.93 -8.34 11.47
C GLY A 166 -0.20 -7.30 11.45
N PRO A 167 -0.53 -6.76 10.26
CA PRO A 167 -1.40 -5.59 10.15
C PRO A 167 -2.85 -5.85 10.55
N ARG A 168 -3.36 -7.09 10.40
CA ARG A 168 -4.72 -7.43 10.82
C ARG A 168 -4.90 -7.34 12.34
N ALA A 169 -3.86 -7.66 13.10
CA ALA A 169 -3.84 -7.48 14.54
C ALA A 169 -3.79 -6.01 14.93
N ILE A 170 -3.00 -5.18 14.23
CA ILE A 170 -2.98 -3.73 14.42
C ILE A 170 -4.39 -3.16 14.25
N ARG A 171 -5.06 -3.49 13.13
CA ARG A 171 -6.43 -3.05 12.83
C ARG A 171 -7.43 -3.45 13.93
N ALA A 172 -7.38 -4.70 14.39
CA ALA A 172 -8.26 -5.19 15.45
C ALA A 172 -7.98 -4.49 16.80
N VAL A 173 -6.71 -4.33 17.18
CA VAL A 173 -6.34 -3.64 18.43
C VAL A 173 -6.80 -2.19 18.40
N LEU A 174 -6.52 -1.44 17.32
CA LEU A 174 -6.95 -0.06 17.17
C LEU A 174 -8.48 0.08 17.21
N ALA A 175 -9.22 -0.79 16.52
CA ALA A 175 -10.67 -0.83 16.58
C ALA A 175 -11.21 -1.13 18.00
N SER A 176 -10.55 -2.01 18.76
CA SER A 176 -10.94 -2.31 20.14
C SER A 176 -10.78 -1.12 21.10
N MET A 177 -9.92 -0.16 20.76
CA MET A 177 -9.73 1.09 21.49
C MET A 177 -10.65 2.23 20.99
N GLY A 178 -11.55 1.95 20.05
CA GLY A 178 -12.41 2.96 19.43
C GLY A 178 -11.72 3.82 18.36
N ALA A 179 -10.51 3.43 17.92
CA ALA A 179 -9.69 4.18 16.97
C ALA A 179 -9.51 3.41 15.65
N THR A 180 -10.61 3.00 15.00
CA THR A 180 -10.55 2.23 13.76
C THR A 180 -9.76 2.97 12.67
N VAL A 181 -8.91 2.24 11.95
CA VAL A 181 -8.13 2.78 10.81
C VAL A 181 -9.05 3.46 9.80
N ALA A 182 -8.73 4.69 9.42
CA ALA A 182 -9.49 5.45 8.44
C ALA A 182 -9.57 4.70 7.10
N GLY A 183 -10.79 4.58 6.56
CA GLY A 183 -11.06 3.84 5.32
C GLY A 183 -10.98 2.31 5.43
N ASP A 184 -10.90 1.76 6.64
CA ASP A 184 -11.06 0.32 6.88
C ASP A 184 -12.55 -0.08 6.84
N ALA A 185 -13.09 -0.18 5.62
CA ALA A 185 -14.49 -0.55 5.39
C ALA A 185 -14.88 -1.90 6.00
N ALA A 186 -13.95 -2.85 6.10
CA ALA A 186 -14.20 -4.17 6.68
C ALA A 186 -14.45 -4.12 8.20
N LEU A 187 -13.98 -3.05 8.87
CA LEU A 187 -14.26 -2.74 10.27
C LEU A 187 -15.20 -1.53 10.41
N GLY A 188 -15.88 -1.13 9.33
CA GLY A 188 -16.93 -0.10 9.34
C GLY A 188 -16.44 1.34 9.29
N SER A 189 -15.17 1.61 9.00
CA SER A 189 -14.64 2.97 8.90
C SER A 189 -14.87 3.57 7.50
N VAL A 190 -15.49 4.75 7.47
CA VAL A 190 -15.77 5.55 6.27
C VAL A 190 -15.01 6.89 6.26
N LEU A 191 -14.04 7.05 7.16
CA LEU A 191 -13.31 8.33 7.37
C LEU A 191 -12.39 8.73 6.20
N SER A 192 -12.13 7.82 5.25
CA SER A 192 -11.28 8.04 4.09
C SER A 192 -11.73 7.11 2.95
N PRO A 193 -11.62 7.52 1.67
CA PRO A 193 -11.98 6.66 0.53
C PRO A 193 -11.09 5.42 0.40
N ARG A 194 -9.90 5.42 1.02
CA ARG A 194 -8.97 4.29 1.05
C ARG A 194 -8.50 4.01 2.46
N MET A 195 -8.07 2.77 2.71
CA MET A 195 -7.50 2.41 3.99
C MET A 195 -6.15 3.12 4.20
N LEU A 196 -6.05 3.89 5.28
CA LEU A 196 -4.85 4.58 5.70
C LEU A 196 -4.00 3.69 6.62
N LEU A 197 -3.57 2.55 6.08
CA LEU A 197 -2.57 1.68 6.69
C LEU A 197 -1.41 1.45 5.71
N HIS A 198 -0.19 1.76 6.16
CA HIS A 198 1.00 1.74 5.33
C HIS A 198 2.15 1.02 6.04
N ALA A 199 2.71 -0.03 5.45
CA ALA A 199 3.95 -0.66 5.90
C ALA A 199 5.12 0.26 5.53
N ARG A 200 5.55 1.12 6.46
CA ARG A 200 6.58 2.14 6.22
C ARG A 200 7.97 1.52 6.15
N ASP A 201 8.32 0.68 7.10
CA ASP A 201 9.66 0.09 7.20
C ASP A 201 9.61 -1.42 7.23
N VAL A 202 10.61 -2.07 6.64
CA VAL A 202 10.92 -3.48 6.85
C VAL A 202 12.39 -3.64 7.19
N SER A 203 12.68 -4.33 8.29
CA SER A 203 14.05 -4.69 8.69
C SER A 203 14.23 -6.21 8.64
N LEU A 204 15.31 -6.64 7.99
CA LEU A 204 15.68 -8.05 7.80
C LEU A 204 17.20 -8.21 7.76
N GLN A 205 17.69 -9.46 7.80
CA GLN A 205 19.09 -9.77 7.53
C GLN A 205 19.22 -10.07 6.04
N HIS A 206 20.11 -9.36 5.34
CA HIS A 206 20.29 -9.55 3.92
C HIS A 206 20.70 -11.02 3.65
N PRO A 207 20.01 -11.77 2.77
CA PRO A 207 20.15 -13.23 2.73
C PRO A 207 21.52 -13.70 2.26
N LEU A 208 22.27 -12.89 1.51
CA LEU A 208 23.61 -13.26 1.05
C LEU A 208 24.71 -12.81 2.02
N SER A 209 24.73 -11.53 2.41
CA SER A 209 25.78 -10.95 3.25
C SER A 209 25.56 -11.18 4.74
N GLY A 210 24.32 -11.42 5.19
CA GLY A 210 23.96 -11.52 6.60
C GLY A 210 23.96 -10.17 7.34
N GLU A 211 24.16 -9.05 6.63
CA GLU A 211 24.16 -7.71 7.21
C GLU A 211 22.71 -7.21 7.44
N PRO A 212 22.48 -6.40 8.49
CA PRO A 212 21.17 -5.82 8.72
C PRO A 212 20.80 -4.84 7.59
N LEU A 213 19.63 -5.05 7.00
CA LEU A 213 19.07 -4.19 5.97
C LEU A 213 17.72 -3.65 6.42
N THR A 214 17.53 -2.34 6.28
CA THR A 214 16.24 -1.67 6.49
C THR A 214 15.86 -0.89 5.24
N CYS A 215 14.67 -1.14 4.72
CA CYS A 215 14.10 -0.41 3.60
C CYS A 215 12.86 0.36 4.04
N MET A 216 12.73 1.60 3.58
CA MET A 216 11.63 2.50 3.92
C MET A 216 10.84 2.88 2.67
N ALA A 217 9.53 2.68 2.71
CA ALA A 217 8.59 3.24 1.74
C ALA A 217 8.13 4.63 2.19
N PRO A 218 8.09 5.62 1.28
CA PRO A 218 7.49 6.92 1.58
C PRO A 218 6.02 6.76 1.96
N VAL A 219 5.60 7.47 3.01
CA VAL A 219 4.19 7.52 3.40
C VAL A 219 3.40 8.22 2.28
N PRO A 220 2.30 7.63 1.77
CA PRO A 220 1.54 8.22 0.67
C PRO A 220 0.99 9.59 1.04
N TRP A 221 0.91 10.48 0.04
CA TRP A 221 0.41 11.84 0.20
C TRP A 221 -0.96 11.91 0.88
N SER A 222 -1.81 10.92 0.61
CA SER A 222 -3.18 10.83 1.12
C SER A 222 -3.24 10.79 2.65
N PHE A 223 -2.17 10.38 3.34
CA PHE A 223 -2.11 10.40 4.81
C PHE A 223 -1.99 11.83 5.35
N GLY A 224 -1.14 12.66 4.74
CA GLY A 224 -0.98 14.07 5.10
C GLY A 224 -2.22 14.88 4.72
N ALA A 225 -2.74 14.65 3.52
CA ALA A 225 -3.97 15.28 3.07
C ALA A 225 -5.15 14.96 3.99
N TRP A 226 -5.32 13.68 4.35
CA TRP A 226 -6.34 13.28 5.32
C TRP A 226 -6.10 13.89 6.71
N LEU A 227 -4.86 13.91 7.21
CA LEU A 227 -4.56 14.52 8.51
C LEU A 227 -5.01 15.99 8.56
N HIS A 228 -4.69 16.76 7.52
CA HIS A 228 -4.91 18.20 7.46
C HIS A 228 -6.23 18.64 6.82
N ARG A 229 -7.09 17.69 6.40
CA ARG A 229 -8.36 17.98 5.70
C ARG A 229 -8.15 18.70 4.36
N TRP A 230 -7.08 18.34 3.65
CA TRP A 230 -6.85 18.76 2.27
C TRP A 230 -7.66 17.86 1.36
N ASP A 231 -8.93 18.22 1.21
CA ASP A 231 -9.90 17.40 0.49
C ASP A 231 -9.95 17.79 -0.99
N ARG A 232 -9.34 18.92 -1.39
CA ARG A 232 -9.34 19.44 -2.76
C ARG A 232 -7.95 19.33 -3.39
N ALA A 233 -7.92 19.14 -4.71
CA ALA A 233 -6.67 19.07 -5.46
C ALA A 233 -5.84 20.36 -5.37
N GLU A 234 -6.50 21.51 -5.19
CA GLU A 234 -5.88 22.83 -5.04
C GLU A 234 -5.20 23.05 -3.68
N ASP A 235 -5.53 22.24 -2.67
CA ASP A 235 -4.89 22.28 -1.35
C ASP A 235 -3.47 21.66 -1.39
N LEU A 236 -3.16 20.90 -2.44
CA LEU A 236 -1.89 20.19 -2.60
C LEU A 236 -0.87 21.05 -3.35
N ASP A 237 0.39 20.99 -2.91
CA ASP A 237 1.50 21.53 -3.70
C ASP A 237 1.69 20.73 -5.00
N GLY A 238 2.35 21.37 -5.98
CA GLY A 238 2.57 20.78 -7.31
C GLY A 238 3.21 19.39 -7.28
N PRO A 239 4.30 19.16 -6.52
CA PRO A 239 4.91 17.84 -6.38
C PRO A 239 3.96 16.77 -5.81
N THR A 240 3.19 17.12 -4.78
CA THR A 240 2.23 16.21 -4.12
C THR A 240 1.09 15.85 -5.06
N LEU A 241 0.53 16.84 -5.75
CA LEU A 241 -0.50 16.62 -6.77
C LEU A 241 0.01 15.74 -7.91
N ALA A 242 1.22 15.97 -8.40
CA ALA A 242 1.84 15.14 -9.42
C ALA A 242 2.02 13.69 -8.96
N ASN A 243 2.38 13.47 -7.69
CA ASN A 243 2.48 12.13 -7.12
C ASN A 243 1.09 11.45 -7.02
N ALA A 244 0.08 12.20 -6.60
CA ALA A 244 -1.29 11.71 -6.52
C ALA A 244 -1.83 11.24 -7.90
N ILE A 245 -1.57 12.01 -8.95
CA ILE A 245 -1.93 11.64 -10.33
C ILE A 245 -1.19 10.37 -10.78
N ARG A 246 0.10 10.22 -10.43
CA ARG A 246 0.87 8.99 -10.74
C ARG A 246 0.34 7.76 -9.99
N GLU A 247 -0.02 7.90 -8.72
CA GLU A 247 -0.65 6.81 -7.96
C GLU A 247 -1.99 6.40 -8.61
N ALA A 248 -2.81 7.38 -8.99
CA ALA A 248 -4.08 7.14 -9.67
C ALA A 248 -3.88 6.43 -11.03
N ALA A 249 -2.90 6.87 -11.83
CA ALA A 249 -2.51 6.20 -13.07
C ALA A 249 -2.08 4.75 -12.86
N THR A 250 -1.28 4.52 -11.81
CA THR A 250 -0.82 3.17 -11.44
C THR A 250 -2.00 2.27 -11.08
N ALA A 251 -2.99 2.78 -10.36
CA ALA A 251 -4.19 2.01 -10.03
C ALA A 251 -4.99 1.60 -11.28
N ARG A 252 -5.03 2.43 -12.35
CA ARG A 252 -5.75 2.14 -13.60
C ARG A 252 -4.96 1.33 -14.63
N TYR A 253 -3.66 1.08 -14.43
CA TYR A 253 -2.82 0.40 -15.41
C TYR A 253 -3.45 -0.86 -16.02
N SER A 254 -4.10 -1.70 -15.21
CA SER A 254 -4.73 -2.94 -15.67
C SER A 254 -5.85 -2.73 -16.71
N LEU A 255 -6.50 -1.56 -16.71
CA LEU A 255 -7.53 -1.23 -17.71
C LEU A 255 -6.93 -0.99 -19.09
N LEU A 256 -5.69 -0.49 -19.15
CA LEU A 256 -5.00 -0.14 -20.39
C LEU A 256 -4.06 -1.26 -20.87
N ALA A 257 -3.54 -2.06 -19.94
CA ALA A 257 -2.49 -3.04 -20.21
C ALA A 257 -2.88 -4.11 -21.25
N ASP A 258 -4.16 -4.49 -21.28
CA ASP A 258 -4.67 -5.54 -22.18
C ASP A 258 -5.04 -5.01 -23.58
N GLY A 259 -4.93 -3.69 -23.81
CA GLY A 259 -5.21 -3.08 -25.12
C GLY A 259 -6.69 -3.03 -25.51
N GLY A 260 -7.60 -3.46 -24.62
CA GLY A 260 -9.05 -3.45 -24.86
C GLY A 260 -9.70 -2.07 -24.83
N THR A 261 -8.99 -1.06 -24.33
CA THR A 261 -9.39 0.35 -24.39
C THR A 261 -8.17 1.25 -24.47
N ASP A 262 -8.32 2.38 -25.13
CA ASP A 262 -7.40 3.51 -25.09
C ASP A 262 -8.01 4.73 -24.37
N ALA A 263 -9.22 4.56 -23.83
CA ALA A 263 -9.95 5.54 -23.04
C ALA A 263 -10.07 5.08 -21.58
N VAL A 264 -9.62 5.91 -20.63
CA VAL A 264 -9.76 5.63 -19.19
C VAL A 264 -9.87 6.92 -18.37
N ARG A 265 -10.71 6.91 -17.32
CA ARG A 265 -10.64 7.93 -16.28
C ARG A 265 -9.47 7.64 -15.34
N LEU A 266 -8.39 8.39 -15.53
CA LEU A 266 -7.14 8.28 -14.79
C LEU A 266 -7.29 8.76 -13.34
N VAL A 267 -7.94 9.91 -13.16
CA VAL A 267 -8.24 10.48 -11.85
C VAL A 267 -9.74 10.65 -11.76
N HIS A 268 -10.33 10.05 -10.72
CA HIS A 268 -11.69 10.37 -10.31
C HIS A 268 -11.60 11.13 -9.00
N GLY A 269 -11.87 12.44 -9.02
CA GLY A 269 -11.50 13.34 -7.92
C GLY A 269 -12.02 12.88 -6.56
N GLU A 270 -13.32 12.59 -6.48
CA GLU A 270 -13.96 12.10 -5.25
C GLU A 270 -13.39 10.75 -4.79
N GLY A 271 -13.15 9.82 -5.72
CA GLY A 271 -12.62 8.50 -5.41
C GLY A 271 -11.17 8.49 -4.94
N GLU A 272 -10.36 9.49 -5.35
CA GLU A 272 -8.95 9.60 -4.97
C GLU A 272 -8.69 10.57 -3.82
N GLY A 273 -9.71 11.30 -3.34
CA GLY A 273 -9.52 12.39 -2.37
C GLY A 273 -8.86 13.63 -2.99
N LEU A 274 -9.14 13.87 -4.27
CA LEU A 274 -8.68 15.00 -5.08
C LEU A 274 -9.90 15.78 -5.59
N LEU A 275 -10.77 16.26 -4.71
CA LEU A 275 -11.98 16.97 -5.13
C LEU A 275 -11.63 18.16 -6.03
N GLY A 276 -12.45 18.39 -7.04
CA GLY A 276 -12.25 19.43 -8.04
C GLY A 276 -11.36 19.03 -9.22
N LEU A 277 -10.75 17.84 -9.22
CA LEU A 277 -9.92 17.34 -10.33
C LEU A 277 -10.41 15.97 -10.86
N ASP A 278 -10.79 15.93 -12.13
CA ASP A 278 -10.91 14.68 -12.88
C ASP A 278 -9.96 14.71 -14.08
N VAL A 279 -9.34 13.57 -14.38
CA VAL A 279 -8.42 13.43 -15.52
C VAL A 279 -8.84 12.22 -16.34
N GLU A 280 -9.13 12.45 -17.60
CA GLU A 280 -9.51 11.42 -18.56
C GLU A 280 -8.40 11.29 -19.62
N TRP A 281 -8.01 10.07 -19.92
CA TRP A 281 -6.97 9.76 -20.90
C TRP A 281 -7.60 9.11 -22.12
N TYR A 282 -7.38 9.70 -23.29
CA TYR A 282 -7.88 9.25 -24.59
C TYR A 282 -6.72 9.10 -25.57
N ALA A 283 -6.33 7.85 -25.85
CA ALA A 283 -5.22 7.48 -26.70
C ALA A 283 -3.88 8.13 -26.29
N LYS A 284 -3.60 9.34 -26.80
CA LYS A 284 -2.39 10.14 -26.54
C LYS A 284 -2.67 11.49 -25.88
N HIS A 285 -3.93 11.77 -25.55
CA HIS A 285 -4.36 13.04 -25.00
C HIS A 285 -4.91 12.86 -23.58
N ALA A 286 -4.65 13.84 -22.72
CA ALA A 286 -5.32 13.98 -21.44
C ALA A 286 -6.34 15.12 -21.54
N VAL A 287 -7.57 14.87 -21.09
CA VAL A 287 -8.58 15.90 -20.84
C VAL A 287 -8.62 16.09 -19.33
N VAL A 288 -8.33 17.32 -18.90
CA VAL A 288 -8.32 17.70 -17.49
C VAL A 288 -9.57 18.52 -17.21
N TRP A 289 -10.39 18.05 -16.30
CA TRP A 289 -11.56 18.75 -15.79
C TRP A 289 -11.20 19.35 -14.44
N VAL A 290 -11.19 20.68 -14.39
CA VAL A 290 -11.06 21.43 -13.13
C VAL A 290 -12.43 22.01 -12.85
N ASN A 291 -13.09 21.49 -11.83
CA ASN A 291 -14.44 21.91 -11.49
C ASN A 291 -14.38 23.00 -10.42
N ASP A 292 -14.69 24.24 -10.82
CA ASP A 292 -15.07 25.30 -9.88
C ASP A 292 -16.46 24.96 -9.33
N GLN A 293 -16.49 24.25 -8.20
CA GLN A 293 -17.65 24.26 -7.32
C GLN A 293 -17.27 25.23 -6.19
N THR A 294 -17.69 26.49 -6.37
CA THR A 294 -17.70 27.58 -5.38
C THR A 294 -18.15 27.11 -4.01
#